data_AF-A0A6M8VRH7-F1
#
_entry.id   AF-A0A6M8VRH7-F1
#
_cell.length_a   1.000
_cell.length_b   1.000
_cell.length_c   1.000
_cell.angle_alpha   90.00
_cell.angle_beta   90.00
_cell.angle_gamma   90.00
#
_symmetry.space_group_name_H-M   'P 1'
#
loop_
_entity.id
_entity.type
_entity.pdbx_description
1 polymer ?
#
loop_
_entity_poly.entity_id
_entity_poly.type
_entity_poly.pdbx_seq_one_letter_code
_entity_poly.pdbx_strand_id
1 'polypeptide(L)'
;MSRHVGLMRGALTGLRWLWAVMRNLGRASPASLVIVVSALGLARILSLLAFFLPLKVILLAGSDGVPSYSRLLISPETKSVWILGLAVLSVVAYGLTLWLDSIANRLASAASGQVVANANEIGVTERDRQYVTHFYYRMAEVGSGLVFFAASMMVVGTINLFLLLAIVLYMAGCGMLTAAAVGPSGRRLAPAVTRYVLDKTEDYVRLVASLAFLLGFGVILMPFLLGNGPNILLAILAVLILRQAFNALTEALIWFRRLWLDRDRSNPLVFRSRVQGDAASTTDQVFRQRFALDRRNRLVADRLAMSGCPTNALTVSWMDSPMPGATVFHVRSAGREEISHWQLQAYFPRHSYRIDHEDLLFSYVSREQAGAPERSSRFREGQFECQLCRFGDPAALVGEALVSAREAIQVRLWSLVLPQRMIRAYATSSQTLADRLSSDWIDDLLLAAASAREVALVQRFGHSLPLLRARLKAVPLRLHNSGFYRWNMAVVNDDPVLMSWSAWSVEPIGFLLPEWIADDAELARLLDRAARQPDMDPGAALTCDQIRLVGEASRLEQLVRSRRLRAALGQVEQLLCRLDANGRAGDE
;
A
#
# COMPACT_ATOMS: atom_id res chain seq x y z
N MET A 1 28.61 33.66 2.24
CA MET A 1 27.25 33.99 1.75
C MET A 1 26.59 32.90 0.89
N SER A 2 27.29 31.98 0.19
CA SER A 2 26.65 30.97 -0.68
C SER A 2 25.85 29.84 0.02
N ARG A 3 25.97 29.68 1.34
CA ARG A 3 25.41 28.53 2.10
C ARG A 3 24.01 28.76 2.72
N HIS A 4 23.63 30.00 3.01
CA HIS A 4 22.24 30.32 3.45
C HIS A 4 21.23 30.20 2.30
N VAL A 5 21.72 30.29 1.06
CA VAL A 5 20.92 30.20 -0.15
C VAL A 5 20.30 28.81 -0.34
N GLY A 6 20.91 27.73 0.15
CA GLY A 6 20.41 26.36 -0.04
C GLY A 6 19.11 26.04 0.71
N LEU A 7 18.99 26.48 1.96
CA LEU A 7 17.80 26.24 2.79
C LEU A 7 16.64 27.17 2.40
N MET A 8 16.95 28.44 2.12
CA MET A 8 15.97 29.35 1.51
C MET A 8 15.48 28.83 0.16
N ARG A 9 16.37 28.26 -0.68
CA ARG A 9 15.97 27.60 -1.93
C ARG A 9 15.04 26.42 -1.66
N GLY A 10 15.28 25.61 -0.63
CA GLY A 10 14.41 24.50 -0.25
C GLY A 10 13.00 24.93 0.17
N ALA A 11 12.90 25.98 1.00
CA ALA A 11 11.61 26.56 1.38
C ALA A 11 10.90 27.20 0.17
N LEU A 12 11.65 27.93 -0.68
CA LEU A 12 11.11 28.56 -1.88
C LEU A 12 10.71 27.55 -2.96
N THR A 13 11.43 26.43 -3.12
CA THR A 13 11.02 25.34 -4.02
C THR A 13 9.78 24.64 -3.49
N GLY A 14 9.68 24.44 -2.17
CA GLY A 14 8.47 23.99 -1.50
C GLY A 14 7.26 24.88 -1.77
N LEU A 15 7.42 26.19 -1.55
CA LEU A 15 6.36 27.17 -1.77
C LEU A 15 5.96 27.27 -3.26
N ARG A 16 6.94 27.23 -4.16
CA ARG A 16 6.72 27.19 -5.61
C ARG A 16 5.99 25.94 -6.05
N TRP A 17 6.32 24.79 -5.46
CA TRP A 17 5.61 23.54 -5.69
C TRP A 17 4.17 23.63 -5.19
N LEU A 18 3.95 24.12 -3.97
CA LEU A 18 2.60 24.33 -3.43
C LEU A 18 1.77 25.23 -4.34
N TRP A 19 2.35 26.35 -4.78
CA TRP A 19 1.71 27.28 -5.71
C TRP A 19 1.43 26.63 -7.06
N ALA A 20 2.36 25.83 -7.59
CA ALA A 20 2.17 25.11 -8.85
C ALA A 20 1.05 24.07 -8.75
N VAL A 21 0.97 23.33 -7.64
CA VAL A 21 -0.11 22.37 -7.35
C VAL A 21 -1.44 23.10 -7.21
N MET A 22 -1.53 24.13 -6.38
CA MET A 22 -2.75 24.94 -6.20
C MET A 22 -3.23 25.55 -7.52
N ARG A 23 -2.31 26.07 -8.34
CA ARG A 23 -2.63 26.62 -9.66
C ARG A 23 -3.13 25.55 -10.63
N ASN A 24 -2.52 24.36 -10.62
CA ASN A 24 -2.95 23.27 -11.50
C ASN A 24 -4.31 22.70 -11.07
N LEU A 25 -4.54 22.52 -9.76
CA LEU A 25 -5.84 22.13 -9.21
C LEU A 25 -6.92 23.19 -9.49
N GLY A 26 -6.57 24.47 -9.34
CA GLY A 26 -7.45 25.60 -9.66
C GLY A 26 -7.80 25.70 -11.14
N ARG A 27 -6.91 25.25 -12.04
CA ARG A 27 -7.24 25.17 -13.48
C ARG A 27 -8.19 24.01 -13.79
N ALA A 28 -8.10 22.91 -13.05
CA ALA A 28 -8.96 21.75 -13.26
C ALA A 28 -10.39 21.96 -12.72
N SER A 29 -10.55 22.65 -11.58
CA SER A 29 -11.86 22.97 -10.99
C SER A 29 -11.82 24.29 -10.19
N PRO A 30 -11.85 25.47 -10.87
CA PRO A 30 -11.65 26.76 -10.22
C PRO A 30 -12.76 27.11 -9.22
N ALA A 31 -14.02 26.86 -9.60
CA ALA A 31 -15.17 27.16 -8.77
C ALA A 31 -15.14 26.35 -7.46
N SER A 32 -14.88 25.04 -7.56
CA SER A 32 -14.84 24.16 -6.39
C SER A 32 -13.73 24.55 -5.41
N LEU A 33 -12.53 24.88 -5.92
CA LEU A 33 -11.42 25.30 -5.06
C LEU A 33 -11.74 26.60 -4.31
N VAL A 34 -12.30 27.60 -5.01
CA VAL A 34 -12.69 28.88 -4.40
C VAL A 34 -13.76 28.65 -3.34
N ILE A 35 -14.81 27.89 -3.65
CA ILE A 35 -15.90 27.61 -2.70
C ILE A 35 -15.38 26.89 -1.46
N VAL A 36 -14.53 25.86 -1.61
CA VAL A 36 -13.97 25.12 -0.47
C VAL A 36 -13.08 26.02 0.39
N VAL A 37 -12.19 26.81 -0.22
CA VAL A 37 -11.31 27.74 0.52
C VAL A 37 -12.12 28.82 1.24
N SER A 38 -13.15 29.36 0.61
CA SER A 38 -14.06 30.34 1.20
C SER A 38 -14.89 29.75 2.33
N ALA A 39 -15.42 28.53 2.18
CA ALA A 39 -16.18 27.85 3.23
C ALA A 39 -15.31 27.59 4.47
N LEU A 40 -14.09 27.07 4.28
CA LEU A 40 -13.12 26.88 5.37
C LEU A 40 -12.69 28.20 6.01
N GLY A 41 -12.53 29.27 5.22
CA GLY A 41 -12.23 30.60 5.72
C GLY A 41 -13.36 31.17 6.59
N LEU A 42 -14.59 31.05 6.12
CA LEU A 42 -15.79 31.50 6.84
C LEU A 42 -15.99 30.68 8.13
N ALA A 43 -15.78 29.37 8.10
CA ALA A 43 -15.83 28.51 9.27
C ALA A 43 -14.84 28.99 10.35
N ARG A 44 -13.63 29.40 9.97
CA ARG A 44 -12.64 29.94 10.93
C ARG A 44 -13.06 31.27 11.55
N ILE A 45 -13.67 32.16 10.77
CA ILE A 45 -14.21 33.44 11.27
C ILE A 45 -15.37 33.21 12.23
N LEU A 46 -16.29 32.30 11.89
CA LEU A 46 -17.40 31.93 12.76
C LEU A 46 -16.92 31.22 14.02
N SER A 47 -15.84 30.44 13.95
CA SER A 47 -15.22 29.81 15.12
C SER A 47 -14.66 30.86 16.07
N LEU A 48 -13.96 31.87 15.53
CA LEU A 48 -13.52 33.04 16.30
C LEU A 48 -14.70 33.73 16.99
N LEU A 49 -15.79 33.96 16.25
CA LEU A 49 -16.99 34.59 16.79
C LEU A 49 -17.62 33.72 17.89
N ALA A 50 -17.70 32.41 17.69
CA ALA A 50 -18.23 31.45 18.64
C ALA A 50 -17.44 31.44 19.95
N PHE A 51 -16.11 31.63 19.92
CA PHE A 51 -15.29 31.77 21.12
C PHE A 51 -15.34 33.18 21.75
N PHE A 52 -15.50 34.22 20.93
CA PHE A 52 -15.52 35.60 21.41
C PHE A 52 -16.83 35.99 22.11
N LEU A 53 -17.96 35.49 21.61
CA LEU A 53 -19.30 35.82 22.13
C LEU A 53 -19.50 35.39 23.60
N PRO A 54 -19.18 34.15 24.02
CA PRO A 54 -19.29 33.74 25.43
C PRO A 54 -18.44 34.60 26.36
N LEU A 55 -17.25 35.01 25.91
CA LEU A 55 -16.39 35.91 26.69
C LEU A 55 -17.06 37.28 26.89
N LYS A 56 -17.68 37.84 25.85
CA LYS A 56 -18.49 39.05 25.99
C LYS A 56 -19.67 38.86 26.94
N VAL A 57 -20.34 37.71 26.87
CA VAL A 57 -21.46 37.36 27.78
C VAL A 57 -20.99 37.33 29.23
N ILE A 58 -19.86 36.69 29.53
CA ILE A 58 -19.29 36.63 30.89
C ILE A 58 -18.90 38.03 31.37
N LEU A 59 -18.25 38.85 30.52
CA LEU A 59 -17.87 40.22 30.88
C LEU A 59 -19.09 41.12 31.15
N LEU A 60 -20.17 40.97 30.37
CA LEU A 60 -21.44 41.68 30.57
C LEU A 60 -22.16 41.20 31.84
N ALA A 61 -22.19 39.90 32.08
CA ALA A 61 -22.84 39.32 33.26
C ALA A 61 -22.12 39.73 34.56
N GLY A 62 -20.78 39.74 34.54
CA GLY A 62 -19.95 40.04 35.71
C GLY A 62 -19.76 41.53 36.04
N SER A 63 -20.24 42.46 35.23
CA SER A 63 -20.14 43.90 35.52
C SER A 63 -21.43 44.45 36.12
N ASP A 64 -21.33 45.15 37.26
CA ASP A 64 -22.50 45.73 37.97
C ASP A 64 -23.24 46.81 37.16
N GLY A 65 -22.60 47.38 36.14
CA GLY A 65 -23.20 48.31 35.17
C GLY A 65 -22.80 47.99 33.73
N VAL A 66 -23.37 48.70 32.75
CA VAL A 66 -22.99 48.59 31.33
C VAL A 66 -21.61 49.22 31.14
N PRO A 67 -20.57 48.43 30.79
CA PRO A 67 -19.23 48.96 30.55
C PRO A 67 -19.27 50.07 29.50
N SER A 68 -18.43 51.09 29.65
CA SER A 68 -18.41 52.29 28.78
C SER A 68 -18.36 51.95 27.29
N TYR A 69 -17.69 50.87 26.91
CA TYR A 69 -17.61 50.38 25.52
C TYR A 69 -18.92 49.80 24.96
N SER A 70 -19.87 49.39 25.82
CA SER A 70 -21.13 48.75 25.44
C SER A 70 -22.37 49.63 25.64
N ARG A 71 -22.21 50.78 26.31
CA ARG A 71 -23.27 51.79 26.46
C ARG A 71 -23.78 52.33 25.13
N LEU A 72 -22.97 52.20 24.07
CA LEU A 72 -23.32 52.66 22.72
C LEU A 72 -24.38 51.78 22.04
N LEU A 73 -24.60 50.54 22.53
CA LEU A 73 -25.52 49.59 21.92
C LEU A 73 -26.53 48.98 22.90
N ILE A 74 -26.25 49.02 24.21
CA ILE A 74 -27.03 48.30 25.22
C ILE A 74 -27.52 49.26 26.30
N SER A 75 -28.84 49.45 26.37
CA SER A 75 -29.51 50.07 27.50
C SER A 75 -29.51 49.12 28.71
N PRO A 76 -29.33 49.63 29.95
CA PRO A 76 -29.30 48.80 31.17
C PRO A 76 -30.51 47.86 31.31
N GLU A 77 -31.69 48.34 30.90
CA GLU A 77 -32.96 47.59 30.96
C GLU A 77 -32.98 46.35 30.05
N THR A 78 -32.21 46.36 28.97
CA THR A 78 -32.16 45.26 27.98
C THR A 78 -31.01 44.28 28.21
N LYS A 79 -30.22 44.47 29.28
CA LYS A 79 -28.98 43.71 29.54
C LYS A 79 -29.19 42.19 29.49
N SER A 80 -30.23 41.68 30.15
CA SER A 80 -30.54 40.24 30.20
C SER A 80 -30.89 39.66 28.83
N VAL A 81 -31.61 40.42 27.99
CA VAL A 81 -31.98 40.02 26.62
C VAL A 81 -30.73 39.89 25.75
N TRP A 82 -29.78 40.82 25.87
CA TRP A 82 -28.51 40.75 25.14
C TRP A 82 -27.63 39.59 25.59
N ILE A 83 -27.55 39.31 26.89
CA ILE A 83 -26.82 38.14 27.43
C ILE A 83 -27.36 36.85 26.81
N LEU A 84 -28.68 36.66 26.83
CA LEU A 84 -29.33 35.49 26.23
C LEU A 84 -29.11 35.43 24.72
N GLY A 85 -29.31 36.55 24.01
CA GLY A 85 -29.14 36.64 22.57
C GLY A 85 -27.71 36.31 22.11
N LEU A 86 -26.69 36.84 22.80
CA LEU A 86 -25.28 36.56 22.49
C LEU A 86 -24.89 35.11 22.80
N ALA A 87 -25.46 34.51 23.85
CA ALA A 87 -25.26 33.09 24.17
C ALA A 87 -25.85 32.18 23.09
N VAL A 88 -27.10 32.43 22.67
CA VAL A 88 -27.73 31.69 21.56
C VAL A 88 -26.94 31.88 20.26
N LEU A 89 -26.52 33.11 19.96
CA LEU A 89 -25.73 33.40 18.76
C LEU A 89 -24.38 32.66 18.75
N SER A 90 -23.73 32.47 19.90
CA SER A 90 -22.50 31.68 20.01
C SER A 90 -22.73 30.22 19.62
N VAL A 91 -23.80 29.60 20.14
CA VAL A 91 -24.17 28.22 19.81
C VAL A 91 -24.48 28.08 18.32
N VAL A 92 -25.25 29.01 17.75
CA VAL A 92 -25.57 29.04 16.32
C VAL A 92 -24.30 29.19 15.48
N ALA A 93 -23.40 30.12 15.85
CA ALA A 93 -22.14 30.32 15.15
C ALA A 93 -21.29 29.04 15.15
N TYR A 94 -21.20 28.35 16.29
CA TYR A 94 -20.49 27.08 16.38
C TYR A 94 -21.15 25.99 15.54
N GLY A 95 -22.48 25.83 15.59
CA GLY A 95 -23.19 24.89 14.72
C GLY A 95 -22.93 25.16 13.23
N LEU A 96 -22.91 26.44 12.84
CA LEU A 96 -22.62 26.85 11.47
C LEU A 96 -21.17 26.55 11.06
N THR A 97 -20.20 26.63 11.99
CA THR A 97 -18.82 26.18 11.70
C THR A 97 -18.75 24.70 11.33
N LEU A 98 -19.39 23.83 12.14
CA LEU A 98 -19.39 22.39 11.90
C LEU A 98 -20.07 22.04 10.57
N TRP A 99 -21.15 22.77 10.25
CA TRP A 99 -21.86 22.60 8.99
C TRP A 99 -21.01 23.00 7.78
N LEU A 100 -20.30 24.13 7.85
CA LEU A 100 -19.41 24.58 6.77
C LEU A 100 -18.24 23.63 6.55
N ASP A 101 -17.63 23.10 7.62
CA ASP A 101 -16.57 22.10 7.52
C ASP A 101 -17.08 20.80 6.86
N SER A 102 -18.31 20.39 7.17
CA SER A 102 -18.95 19.23 6.52
C SER A 102 -19.19 19.48 5.02
N ILE A 103 -19.67 20.67 4.65
CA ILE A 103 -19.87 21.06 3.24
C ILE A 103 -18.54 21.10 2.49
N ALA A 104 -17.51 21.69 3.09
CA ALA A 104 -16.18 21.76 2.48
C ALA A 104 -15.63 20.36 2.18
N ASN A 105 -15.82 19.39 3.08
CA ASN A 105 -15.45 17.99 2.87
C ASN A 105 -16.23 17.34 1.72
N ARG A 106 -17.56 17.53 1.67
CA ARG A 106 -18.40 16.99 0.59
C ARG A 106 -18.05 17.57 -0.77
N LEU A 107 -17.82 18.88 -0.84
CA LEU A 107 -17.43 19.57 -2.06
C LEU A 107 -16.03 19.16 -2.52
N ALA A 108 -15.08 18.97 -1.61
CA ALA A 108 -13.75 18.44 -1.94
C ALA A 108 -13.83 17.02 -2.54
N SER A 109 -14.75 16.18 -2.04
CA SER A 109 -15.00 14.85 -2.59
C SER A 109 -15.66 14.87 -3.98
N ALA A 110 -16.56 15.82 -4.24
CA ALA A 110 -17.13 16.00 -5.57
C ALA A 110 -16.08 16.53 -6.57
N ALA A 111 -15.26 17.50 -6.15
CA ALA A 111 -14.21 18.09 -6.95
C ALA A 111 -13.09 17.10 -7.30
N SER A 112 -12.69 16.25 -6.35
CA SER A 112 -11.70 15.20 -6.60
C SER A 112 -12.21 14.19 -7.64
N GLY A 113 -13.51 13.88 -7.64
CA GLY A 113 -14.14 13.03 -8.66
C GLY A 113 -13.96 13.60 -10.07
N GLN A 114 -14.18 14.91 -10.26
CA GLN A 114 -13.96 15.57 -11.54
C GLN A 114 -12.49 15.62 -11.95
N VAL A 115 -11.59 15.88 -10.98
CA VAL A 115 -10.14 15.88 -11.24
C VAL A 115 -9.66 14.49 -11.64
N VAL A 116 -10.12 13.43 -10.98
CA VAL A 116 -9.78 12.02 -11.30
C VAL A 116 -10.37 11.61 -12.66
N ALA A 117 -11.64 11.94 -12.92
CA ALA A 117 -12.30 11.64 -14.20
C ALA A 117 -11.61 12.32 -15.38
N ASN A 118 -11.11 13.55 -15.19
CA ASN A 118 -10.36 14.26 -16.21
C ASN A 118 -8.88 13.84 -16.30
N ALA A 119 -8.34 13.18 -15.26
CA ALA A 119 -6.92 12.81 -15.16
C ALA A 119 -6.59 11.43 -15.72
N ASN A 120 -7.51 10.45 -15.72
CA ASN A 120 -7.22 9.08 -16.16
C ASN A 120 -8.38 8.42 -16.94
N GLU A 121 -8.13 8.14 -18.23
CA GLU A 121 -8.95 7.22 -19.04
C GLU A 121 -8.64 5.73 -18.77
N ILE A 122 -7.65 5.40 -17.93
CA ILE A 122 -7.23 4.01 -17.70
C ILE A 122 -7.11 3.71 -16.20
N GLY A 123 -8.06 2.91 -15.68
CA GLY A 123 -7.86 1.97 -14.58
C GLY A 123 -7.48 2.53 -13.20
N VAL A 124 -8.09 3.61 -12.72
CA VAL A 124 -7.89 4.07 -11.33
C VAL A 124 -8.60 3.13 -10.35
N THR A 125 -7.84 2.51 -9.45
CA THR A 125 -8.42 1.68 -8.38
C THR A 125 -9.12 2.56 -7.34
N GLU A 126 -10.17 2.05 -6.67
CA GLU A 126 -10.93 2.81 -5.65
C GLU A 126 -10.04 3.40 -4.54
N ARG A 127 -8.92 2.73 -4.26
CA ARG A 127 -7.91 3.17 -3.28
C ARG A 127 -7.22 4.46 -3.68
N ASP A 128 -6.98 4.67 -4.97
CA ASP A 128 -6.33 5.87 -5.50
C ASP A 128 -7.30 7.07 -5.50
N ARG A 129 -8.61 6.82 -5.69
CA ARG A 129 -9.65 7.85 -5.62
C ARG A 129 -9.79 8.45 -4.21
N GLN A 130 -9.78 7.61 -3.18
CA GLN A 130 -9.80 8.07 -1.78
C GLN A 130 -8.55 8.89 -1.44
N TYR A 131 -7.38 8.45 -1.91
CA TYR A 131 -6.12 9.17 -1.71
C TYR A 131 -6.14 10.57 -2.36
N VAL A 132 -6.59 10.67 -3.62
CA VAL A 132 -6.69 11.96 -4.34
C VAL A 132 -7.68 12.90 -3.65
N THR A 133 -8.81 12.36 -3.15
CA THR A 133 -9.80 13.15 -2.42
C THR A 133 -9.22 13.75 -1.14
N HIS A 134 -8.57 12.92 -0.33
CA HIS A 134 -7.92 13.39 0.89
C HIS A 134 -6.80 14.39 0.56
N PHE A 135 -6.01 14.15 -0.48
CA PHE A 135 -4.98 15.08 -0.94
C PHE A 135 -5.56 16.45 -1.33
N TYR A 136 -6.66 16.49 -2.09
CA TYR A 136 -7.31 17.73 -2.50
C TYR A 136 -7.83 18.53 -1.31
N TYR A 137 -8.53 17.87 -0.37
CA TYR A 137 -9.02 18.51 0.84
C TYR A 137 -7.88 19.11 1.68
N ARG A 138 -6.80 18.35 1.91
CA ARG A 138 -5.62 18.83 2.65
C ARG A 138 -4.93 20.01 1.99
N MET A 139 -4.85 20.02 0.66
CA MET A 139 -4.31 21.16 -0.08
C MET A 139 -5.16 22.42 0.09
N ALA A 140 -6.49 22.29 0.00
CA ALA A 140 -7.41 23.41 0.23
C ALA A 140 -7.36 23.90 1.69
N GLU A 141 -7.20 22.99 2.65
CA GLU A 141 -7.03 23.28 4.07
C GLU A 141 -5.74 24.08 4.34
N VAL A 142 -4.61 23.69 3.74
CA VAL A 142 -3.35 24.46 3.79
C VAL A 142 -3.54 25.85 3.18
N GLY A 143 -4.20 25.93 2.02
CA GLY A 143 -4.48 27.20 1.33
C GLY A 143 -5.32 28.15 2.19
N SER A 144 -6.46 27.68 2.70
CA SER A 144 -7.33 28.44 3.61
C SER A 144 -6.59 28.82 4.90
N GLY A 145 -5.78 27.89 5.42
CA GLY A 145 -4.70 28.09 6.39
C GLY A 145 -3.98 29.42 6.27
N LEU A 146 -3.26 29.54 5.16
CA LEU A 146 -2.38 30.65 4.87
C LEU A 146 -3.14 31.95 4.58
N VAL A 147 -4.25 31.88 3.85
CA VAL A 147 -5.10 33.05 3.56
C VAL A 147 -5.66 33.63 4.86
N PHE A 148 -6.18 32.78 5.75
CA PHE A 148 -6.70 33.21 7.04
C PHE A 148 -5.59 33.82 7.93
N PHE A 149 -4.40 33.21 7.96
CA PHE A 149 -3.26 33.77 8.68
C PHE A 149 -2.87 35.16 8.15
N ALA A 150 -2.76 35.32 6.82
CA ALA A 150 -2.43 36.60 6.21
C ALA A 150 -3.47 37.68 6.51
N ALA A 151 -4.77 37.35 6.37
CA ALA A 151 -5.86 38.27 6.70
C ALA A 151 -5.84 38.65 8.18
N SER A 152 -5.62 37.69 9.08
CA SER A 152 -5.53 37.92 10.52
C SER A 152 -4.35 38.82 10.87
N MET A 153 -3.17 38.61 10.26
CA MET A 153 -2.00 39.47 10.44
C MET A 153 -2.23 40.89 9.93
N MET A 154 -2.99 41.04 8.83
CA MET A 154 -3.37 42.36 8.33
C MET A 154 -4.27 43.09 9.35
N VAL A 155 -5.29 42.42 9.89
CA VAL A 155 -6.16 42.98 10.94
C VAL A 155 -5.35 43.33 12.19
N VAL A 156 -4.49 42.43 12.67
CA VAL A 156 -3.62 42.68 13.82
C VAL A 156 -2.70 43.88 13.56
N GLY A 157 -2.15 44.02 12.36
CA GLY A 157 -1.34 45.18 11.96
C GLY A 157 -2.10 46.50 12.00
N THR A 158 -3.37 46.50 11.62
CA THR A 158 -4.22 47.71 11.72
C THR A 158 -4.56 48.08 13.16
N ILE A 159 -4.65 47.09 14.06
CA ILE A 159 -4.92 47.33 15.49
C ILE A 159 -3.63 47.79 16.20
N ASN A 160 -2.51 47.12 15.93
CA ASN A 160 -1.22 47.37 16.57
C ASN A 160 -0.06 46.97 15.64
N LEU A 161 0.52 47.97 14.97
CA LEU A 161 1.66 47.78 14.07
C LEU A 161 2.91 47.25 14.79
N PHE A 162 3.14 47.65 16.05
CA PHE A 162 4.29 47.20 16.83
C PHE A 162 4.22 45.70 17.13
N LEU A 163 3.02 45.19 17.44
CA LEU A 163 2.76 43.76 17.60
C LEU A 163 3.06 42.98 16.31
N LEU A 164 2.60 43.47 15.16
CA LEU A 164 2.90 42.84 13.86
C LEU A 164 4.42 42.77 13.63
N LEU A 165 5.14 43.88 13.87
CA LEU A 165 6.59 43.93 13.71
C LEU A 165 7.30 42.94 14.65
N ALA A 166 6.88 42.88 15.91
CA ALA A 166 7.45 41.94 16.89
C ALA A 166 7.27 40.48 16.46
N ILE A 167 6.09 40.12 15.94
CA ILE A 167 5.80 38.77 15.42
C ILE A 167 6.65 38.48 14.18
N VAL A 168 6.74 39.41 13.24
CA VAL A 168 7.54 39.25 12.02
C VAL A 168 9.02 39.06 12.36
N LEU A 169 9.56 39.88 13.25
CA LEU A 169 10.94 39.76 13.74
C LEU A 169 11.19 38.42 14.44
N TYR A 170 10.25 38.00 15.29
CA TYR A 170 10.33 36.70 15.97
C TYR A 170 10.36 35.54 14.97
N MET A 171 9.42 35.52 14.01
CA MET A 171 9.34 34.47 12.99
C MET A 171 10.59 34.46 12.10
N ALA A 172 11.10 35.63 11.72
CA ALA A 172 12.35 35.76 10.98
C ALA A 172 13.54 35.20 11.78
N GLY A 173 13.62 35.55 13.07
CA GLY A 173 14.65 35.04 13.99
C GLY A 173 14.61 33.51 14.13
N CYS A 174 13.43 32.93 14.38
CA CYS A 174 13.26 31.48 14.43
C CYS A 174 13.62 30.81 13.10
N GLY A 175 13.24 31.42 11.97
CA GLY A 175 13.62 30.93 10.64
C GLY A 175 15.14 30.92 10.43
N MET A 176 15.83 32.00 10.82
CA MET A 176 17.28 32.10 10.76
C MET A 176 17.97 31.08 11.68
N LEU A 177 17.48 30.90 12.90
CA LEU A 177 17.99 29.91 13.86
C LEU A 177 17.80 28.48 13.34
N THR A 178 16.62 28.16 12.80
CA THR A 178 16.35 26.85 12.20
C THR A 178 17.28 26.59 11.02
N ALA A 179 17.48 27.60 10.16
CA ALA A 179 18.37 27.48 9.02
C ALA A 179 19.84 27.29 9.45
N ALA A 180 20.28 27.97 10.51
CA ALA A 180 21.59 27.79 11.08
C ALA A 180 21.78 26.38 11.69
N ALA A 181 20.77 25.87 12.40
CA ALA A 181 20.79 24.56 13.05
C ALA A 181 20.82 23.39 12.04
N VAL A 182 19.97 23.44 11.01
CA VAL A 182 19.88 22.35 10.00
C VAL A 182 21.05 22.38 9.01
N GLY A 183 21.74 23.53 8.89
CA GLY A 183 22.89 23.70 8.02
C GLY A 183 24.11 22.82 8.40
N PRO A 184 25.11 22.69 7.50
CA PRO A 184 26.29 21.84 7.72
C PRO A 184 27.07 22.19 8.99
N SER A 185 27.09 23.48 9.35
CA SER A 185 27.75 23.99 10.55
C SER A 185 26.95 23.71 11.83
N GLY A 186 25.63 23.82 11.79
CA GLY A 186 24.76 23.54 12.94
C GLY A 186 24.74 22.07 13.35
N ARG A 187 24.85 21.15 12.37
CA ARG A 187 25.03 19.72 12.62
C ARG A 187 26.27 19.39 13.47
N ARG A 188 27.30 20.25 13.44
CA ARG A 188 28.53 20.08 14.23
C ARG A 188 28.43 20.70 15.61
N LEU A 189 27.74 21.85 15.74
CA LEU A 189 27.68 22.63 16.98
C LEU A 189 26.60 22.17 17.96
N ALA A 190 25.46 21.69 17.46
CA ALA A 190 24.33 21.27 18.32
C ALA A 190 23.58 20.08 17.70
N PRO A 191 24.16 18.87 17.76
CA PRO A 191 23.57 17.68 17.15
C PRO A 191 22.22 17.30 17.78
N ALA A 192 22.03 17.54 19.08
CA ALA A 192 20.77 17.25 19.78
C ALA A 192 19.61 18.11 19.28
N VAL A 193 19.83 19.43 19.12
CA VAL A 193 18.82 20.36 18.57
C VAL A 193 18.50 20.02 17.13
N THR A 194 19.53 19.68 16.34
CA THR A 194 19.34 19.32 14.94
C THR A 194 18.51 18.04 14.79
N ARG A 195 18.76 17.01 15.62
CA ARG A 195 17.94 15.80 15.66
C ARG A 195 16.51 16.11 16.08
N TYR A 196 16.31 16.92 17.13
CA TYR A 196 14.96 17.30 17.56
C TYR A 196 14.18 18.02 16.46
N VAL A 197 14.82 18.97 15.76
CA VAL A 197 14.20 19.70 14.64
C VAL A 197 13.87 18.77 13.47
N LEU A 198 14.72 17.79 13.15
CA LEU A 198 14.49 16.89 12.01
C LEU A 198 13.47 15.78 12.34
N ASP A 199 13.61 15.13 13.49
CA ASP A 199 12.81 13.97 13.87
C ASP A 199 11.43 14.40 14.40
N LYS A 200 11.35 15.51 15.15
CA LYS A 200 10.13 16.02 15.80
C LYS A 200 9.69 17.39 15.29
N THR A 201 9.75 17.64 13.99
CA THR A 201 9.42 18.99 13.48
C THR A 201 7.96 19.41 13.71
N GLU A 202 7.00 18.48 13.87
CA GLU A 202 5.62 18.85 14.26
C GLU A 202 5.59 19.49 15.65
N ASP A 203 6.27 18.88 16.63
CA ASP A 203 6.41 19.42 17.99
C ASP A 203 7.18 20.74 18.00
N TYR A 204 8.23 20.83 17.17
CA TYR A 204 9.01 22.06 17.02
C TYR A 204 8.16 23.23 16.50
N VAL A 205 7.35 23.03 15.46
CA VAL A 205 6.48 24.08 14.90
C VAL A 205 5.46 24.52 15.95
N ARG A 206 4.86 23.57 16.70
CA ARG A 206 3.92 23.88 17.79
C ARG A 206 4.57 24.70 18.91
N LEU A 207 5.81 24.37 19.28
CA LEU A 207 6.57 25.10 20.29
C LEU A 207 6.85 26.55 19.83
N VAL A 208 7.33 26.73 18.60
CA VAL A 208 7.61 28.06 18.03
C VAL A 208 6.33 28.90 17.97
N ALA A 209 5.21 28.32 17.54
CA ALA A 209 3.93 29.01 17.50
C ALA A 209 3.42 29.40 18.91
N SER A 210 3.60 28.52 19.90
CA SER A 210 3.20 28.79 21.29
C SER A 210 4.03 29.92 21.92
N LEU A 211 5.34 29.95 21.64
CA LEU A 211 6.23 31.02 22.06
C LEU A 211 5.92 32.35 21.33
N ALA A 212 5.59 32.29 20.04
CA ALA A 212 5.16 33.47 19.29
C ALA A 212 3.86 34.08 19.86
N PHE A 213 2.91 33.23 20.23
CA PHE A 213 1.68 33.65 20.91
C PHE A 213 1.97 34.29 22.26
N LEU A 214 2.83 33.66 23.08
CA LEU A 214 3.23 34.20 24.40
C LEU A 214 3.91 35.57 24.25
N LEU A 215 4.82 35.71 23.30
CA LEU A 215 5.48 36.98 22.99
C LEU A 215 4.44 38.04 22.58
N GLY A 216 3.54 37.70 21.66
CA GLY A 216 2.50 38.63 21.22
C GLY A 216 1.53 39.02 22.35
N PHE A 217 1.19 38.10 23.24
CA PHE A 217 0.42 38.40 24.45
C PHE A 217 1.16 39.40 25.35
N GLY A 218 2.45 39.20 25.60
CA GLY A 218 3.27 40.13 26.37
C GLY A 218 3.33 41.53 25.75
N VAL A 219 3.49 41.62 24.42
CA VAL A 219 3.48 42.89 23.68
C VAL A 219 2.12 43.59 23.76
N ILE A 220 1.02 42.84 23.73
CA ILE A 220 -0.33 43.40 23.91
C ILE A 220 -0.53 43.91 25.34
N LEU A 221 0.00 43.22 26.34
CA LEU A 221 -0.17 43.55 27.76
C LEU A 221 0.66 44.78 28.18
N MET A 222 1.83 44.98 27.58
CA MET A 222 2.79 46.03 27.98
C MET A 222 2.20 47.46 27.98
N PRO A 223 1.43 47.92 26.98
CA PRO A 223 0.76 49.22 27.03
C PRO A 223 -0.22 49.39 28.21
N PHE A 224 -0.91 48.32 28.61
CA PHE A 224 -1.82 48.36 29.76
C PHE A 224 -1.07 48.51 31.07
N LEU A 225 0.09 47.84 31.21
CA LEU A 225 0.95 47.98 32.39
C LEU A 225 1.55 49.39 32.51
N LEU A 226 1.79 50.06 31.38
CA LEU A 226 2.27 51.44 31.33
C LEU A 226 1.15 52.48 31.47
N GLY A 227 -0.10 52.07 31.67
CA GLY A 227 -1.26 52.98 31.82
C GLY A 227 -1.78 53.61 30.52
N ASN A 228 -1.17 53.29 29.37
CA ASN A 228 -1.54 53.80 28.04
C ASN A 228 -2.26 52.74 27.19
N GLY A 229 -2.98 51.83 27.85
CA GLY A 229 -3.64 50.70 27.19
C GLY A 229 -4.74 51.18 26.23
N PRO A 230 -4.81 50.63 25.00
CA PRO A 230 -5.98 50.82 24.14
C PRO A 230 -7.23 50.19 24.78
N ASN A 231 -8.39 50.26 24.10
CA ASN A 231 -9.60 49.60 24.60
C ASN A 231 -9.33 48.11 24.91
N ILE A 232 -9.61 47.68 26.14
CA ILE A 232 -9.40 46.29 26.62
C ILE A 232 -10.03 45.27 25.67
N LEU A 233 -11.19 45.58 25.07
CA LEU A 233 -11.82 44.70 24.09
C LEU A 233 -10.97 44.49 22.83
N LEU A 234 -10.29 45.52 22.34
CA LEU A 234 -9.40 45.41 21.18
C LEU A 234 -8.19 44.54 21.51
N ALA A 235 -7.67 44.63 22.74
CA ALA A 235 -6.59 43.78 23.21
C ALA A 235 -7.01 42.30 23.30
N ILE A 236 -8.16 42.03 23.90
CA ILE A 236 -8.73 40.66 23.96
C ILE A 236 -8.96 40.12 22.54
N LEU A 237 -9.54 40.94 21.66
CA LEU A 237 -9.78 40.55 20.27
C LEU A 237 -8.47 40.27 19.54
N ALA A 238 -7.44 41.11 19.71
CA ALA A 238 -6.12 40.90 19.14
C ALA A 238 -5.46 39.61 19.64
N VAL A 239 -5.54 39.31 20.95
CA VAL A 239 -5.04 38.05 21.52
C VAL A 239 -5.78 36.84 20.92
N LEU A 240 -7.10 36.93 20.77
CA LEU A 240 -7.90 35.84 20.21
C LEU A 240 -7.57 35.59 18.73
N ILE A 241 -7.52 36.66 17.92
CA ILE A 241 -7.12 36.58 16.51
C ILE A 241 -5.72 36.00 16.39
N LEU A 242 -4.78 36.46 17.23
CA LEU A 242 -3.40 35.98 17.22
C LEU A 242 -3.31 34.48 17.51
N ARG A 243 -4.04 34.01 18.54
CA ARG A 243 -4.10 32.59 18.89
C ARG A 243 -4.60 31.75 17.72
N GLN A 244 -5.71 32.17 17.10
CA GLN A 244 -6.31 31.44 15.99
C GLN A 244 -5.41 31.47 14.74
N ALA A 245 -4.77 32.60 14.46
CA ALA A 245 -3.86 32.75 13.35
C ALA A 245 -2.66 31.81 13.49
N PHE A 246 -2.05 31.70 14.68
CA PHE A 246 -0.94 30.78 14.90
C PHE A 246 -1.35 29.31 14.85
N ASN A 247 -2.53 28.96 15.35
CA ASN A 247 -3.06 27.60 15.21
C ASN A 247 -3.26 27.25 13.72
N ALA A 248 -3.87 28.14 12.96
CA ALA A 248 -4.07 28.02 11.52
C ALA A 248 -2.74 27.84 10.74
N LEU A 249 -1.72 28.62 11.09
CA LEU A 249 -0.40 28.53 10.48
C LEU A 249 0.30 27.21 10.85
N THR A 250 0.21 26.79 12.10
CA THR A 250 0.80 25.54 12.60
C THR A 250 0.23 24.33 11.87
N GLU A 251 -1.09 24.23 11.78
CA GLU A 251 -1.81 23.21 11.02
C GLU A 251 -1.34 23.21 9.55
N ALA A 252 -1.32 24.38 8.90
CA ALA A 252 -0.91 24.51 7.51
C ALA A 252 0.54 24.05 7.27
N LEU A 253 1.47 24.37 8.17
CA LEU A 253 2.87 23.96 8.07
C LEU A 253 3.06 22.45 8.27
N ILE A 254 2.35 21.85 9.23
CA ILE A 254 2.38 20.40 9.48
C ILE A 254 1.86 19.65 8.25
N TRP A 255 0.70 20.05 7.73
CA TRP A 255 0.12 19.43 6.53
C TRP A 255 0.98 19.65 5.30
N PHE A 256 1.53 20.84 5.12
CA PHE A 256 2.47 21.13 4.04
C PHE A 256 3.68 20.18 4.07
N ARG A 257 4.27 19.93 5.25
CA ARG A 257 5.37 18.98 5.38
C ARG A 257 4.95 17.55 5.01
N ARG A 258 3.79 17.09 5.49
CA ARG A 258 3.26 15.75 5.17
C ARG A 258 3.07 15.59 3.67
N LEU A 259 2.46 16.59 3.02
CA LEU A 259 2.28 16.63 1.56
C LEU A 259 3.60 16.65 0.80
N TRP A 260 4.62 17.37 1.32
CA TRP A 260 5.95 17.41 0.72
C TRP A 260 6.70 16.08 0.83
N LEU A 261 6.56 15.36 1.94
CA LEU A 261 7.13 14.01 2.10
C LEU A 261 6.44 13.01 1.15
N ASP A 262 5.13 13.16 0.94
CA ASP A 262 4.34 12.35 0.01
C ASP A 262 4.38 12.87 -1.45
N ARG A 263 5.27 13.82 -1.77
CA ARG A 263 5.31 14.45 -3.11
C ARG A 263 5.56 13.43 -4.23
N ASP A 264 6.33 12.38 -3.97
CA ASP A 264 6.71 11.41 -5.00
C ASP A 264 5.52 10.52 -5.38
N ARG A 265 4.56 10.33 -4.46
CA ARG A 265 3.31 9.63 -4.71
C ARG A 265 2.22 10.54 -5.30
N SER A 266 2.23 11.82 -4.95
CA SER A 266 1.19 12.78 -5.36
C SER A 266 1.51 13.53 -6.66
N ASN A 267 2.78 13.75 -7.00
CA ASN A 267 3.18 14.43 -8.24
C ASN A 267 2.65 13.77 -9.52
N PRO A 268 2.67 12.42 -9.68
CA PRO A 268 2.14 11.77 -10.88
C PRO A 268 0.65 12.03 -11.07
N LEU A 269 -0.10 12.18 -9.96
CA LEU A 269 -1.55 12.43 -9.97
C LEU A 269 -1.89 13.87 -10.36
N VAL A 270 -1.00 14.83 -10.09
CA VAL A 270 -1.23 16.27 -10.31
C VAL A 270 -0.60 16.78 -11.62
N PHE A 271 0.52 16.20 -12.06
CA PHE A 271 1.27 16.67 -13.23
C PHE A 271 1.19 15.67 -14.40
N ARG A 272 0.19 15.84 -15.26
CA ARG A 272 -0.14 15.06 -16.48
C ARG A 272 1.03 14.84 -17.47
N SER A 273 2.12 15.62 -17.36
CA SER A 273 3.15 15.75 -18.40
C SER A 273 4.54 15.24 -18.00
N ARG A 274 4.66 14.45 -16.92
CA ARG A 274 5.88 13.72 -16.62
C ARG A 274 5.53 12.27 -16.32
N VAL A 275 5.41 11.48 -17.37
CA VAL A 275 5.72 10.05 -17.30
C VAL A 275 7.19 9.99 -16.90
N GLN A 276 7.46 10.05 -15.60
CA GLN A 276 8.75 9.66 -15.08
C GLN A 276 8.87 8.18 -15.40
N GLY A 277 9.76 7.82 -16.33
CA GLY A 277 10.30 6.46 -16.34
C GLY A 277 10.72 6.17 -14.90
N ASP A 278 10.14 5.11 -14.33
CA ASP A 278 10.18 4.80 -12.90
C ASP A 278 11.56 5.14 -12.35
N ALA A 279 11.61 6.17 -11.49
CA ALA A 279 12.76 6.37 -10.65
C ALA A 279 12.85 5.08 -9.83
N ALA A 280 13.76 4.19 -10.23
CA ALA A 280 13.92 2.86 -9.67
C ALA A 280 13.76 2.95 -8.16
N SER A 281 12.84 2.15 -7.60
CA SER A 281 12.50 2.26 -6.19
C SER A 281 13.80 2.20 -5.36
N THR A 282 13.83 2.79 -4.16
CA THR A 282 15.02 2.73 -3.31
C THR A 282 15.50 1.28 -3.15
N THR A 283 14.57 0.33 -3.12
CA THR A 283 14.86 -1.11 -3.14
C THR A 283 15.55 -1.57 -4.42
N ASP A 284 15.11 -1.16 -5.61
CA ASP A 284 15.74 -1.50 -6.89
C ASP A 284 17.14 -0.89 -7.03
N GLN A 285 17.34 0.34 -6.55
CA GLN A 285 18.68 0.96 -6.52
C GLN A 285 19.62 0.18 -5.60
N VAL A 286 19.16 -0.17 -4.40
CA VAL A 286 19.93 -0.99 -3.46
C VAL A 286 20.19 -2.38 -4.04
N PHE A 287 19.22 -2.98 -4.73
CA PHE A 287 19.38 -4.25 -5.42
C PHE A 287 20.48 -4.17 -6.48
N ARG A 288 20.41 -3.17 -7.37
CA ARG A 288 21.43 -2.94 -8.42
C ARG A 288 22.82 -2.73 -7.83
N GLN A 289 22.93 -1.99 -6.73
CA GLN A 289 24.21 -1.77 -6.05
C GLN A 289 24.76 -3.05 -5.41
N ARG A 290 23.90 -3.89 -4.82
CA ARG A 290 24.29 -5.12 -4.11
C ARG A 290 24.62 -6.25 -5.07
N PHE A 291 23.85 -6.41 -6.14
CA PHE A 291 23.99 -7.46 -7.15
C PHE A 291 24.67 -6.98 -8.45
N ALA A 292 25.40 -5.86 -8.38
CA ALA A 292 26.32 -5.45 -9.44
C ALA A 292 27.34 -6.57 -9.73
N LEU A 293 27.78 -6.70 -10.99
CA LEU A 293 28.57 -7.84 -11.49
C LEU A 293 29.73 -8.26 -10.55
N ASP A 294 30.58 -7.32 -10.16
CA ASP A 294 31.75 -7.63 -9.32
C ASP A 294 31.38 -8.03 -7.89
N ARG A 295 30.27 -7.49 -7.36
CA ARG A 295 29.80 -7.82 -6.01
C ARG A 295 29.06 -9.14 -6.00
N ARG A 296 28.22 -9.43 -6.99
CA ARG A 296 27.53 -10.72 -7.08
C ARG A 296 28.50 -11.87 -7.31
N ASN A 297 29.54 -11.70 -8.14
CA ASN A 297 30.52 -12.75 -8.38
C ASN A 297 31.28 -13.10 -7.09
N ARG A 298 31.71 -12.08 -6.34
CA ARG A 298 32.35 -12.27 -5.02
C ARG A 298 31.41 -12.92 -4.02
N LEU A 299 30.19 -12.39 -3.89
CA LEU A 299 29.16 -12.93 -3.00
C LEU A 299 28.91 -14.41 -3.26
N VAL A 300 28.76 -14.81 -4.52
CA VAL A 300 28.53 -16.22 -4.89
C VAL A 300 29.78 -17.07 -4.64
N ALA A 301 30.96 -16.58 -5.00
CA ALA A 301 32.22 -17.29 -4.75
C ALA A 301 32.43 -17.54 -3.24
N ASP A 302 32.23 -16.53 -2.39
CA ASP A 302 32.35 -16.66 -0.94
C ASP A 302 31.38 -17.72 -0.39
N ARG A 303 30.13 -17.71 -0.88
CA ARG A 303 29.07 -18.65 -0.44
C ARG A 303 29.34 -20.08 -0.90
N LEU A 304 29.83 -20.27 -2.12
CA LEU A 304 30.25 -21.58 -2.62
C LEU A 304 31.49 -22.11 -1.89
N ALA A 305 32.48 -21.25 -1.61
CA ALA A 305 33.68 -21.63 -0.87
C ALA A 305 33.33 -22.11 0.56
N MET A 306 32.42 -21.41 1.25
CA MET A 306 31.93 -21.85 2.57
C MET A 306 31.15 -23.17 2.51
N SER A 307 30.56 -23.50 1.36
CA SER A 307 29.85 -24.76 1.13
C SER A 307 30.78 -25.88 0.61
N GLY A 308 32.10 -25.65 0.57
CA GLY A 308 33.08 -26.62 0.07
C GLY A 308 33.05 -26.85 -1.44
N CYS A 309 32.36 -26.00 -2.20
CA CYS A 309 32.22 -26.13 -3.65
C CYS A 309 33.42 -25.47 -4.38
N PRO A 310 33.85 -26.02 -5.53
CA PRO A 310 34.90 -25.40 -6.33
C PRO A 310 34.47 -24.03 -6.86
N THR A 311 35.38 -23.05 -6.81
CA THR A 311 35.12 -21.65 -7.20
C THR A 311 36.00 -21.18 -8.37
N ASN A 312 36.68 -22.12 -9.04
CA ASN A 312 37.57 -21.82 -10.15
C ASN A 312 36.76 -21.32 -11.37
N ALA A 313 37.20 -20.18 -11.94
CA ALA A 313 36.57 -19.53 -13.09
C ALA A 313 35.04 -19.37 -12.98
N LEU A 314 34.58 -18.81 -11.86
CA LEU A 314 33.17 -18.56 -11.59
C LEU A 314 32.60 -17.45 -12.48
N THR A 315 31.51 -17.75 -13.17
CA THR A 315 30.73 -16.78 -13.97
C THR A 315 29.29 -16.73 -13.47
N VAL A 316 28.79 -15.53 -13.16
CA VAL A 316 27.40 -15.31 -12.74
C VAL A 316 26.67 -14.47 -13.79
N SER A 317 25.73 -15.10 -14.48
CA SER A 317 24.89 -14.48 -15.50
C SER A 317 23.48 -14.24 -14.96
N TRP A 318 22.84 -13.19 -15.48
CA TRP A 318 21.44 -12.89 -15.17
C TRP A 318 20.53 -13.86 -15.94
N MET A 319 19.49 -14.37 -15.29
CA MET A 319 18.41 -15.09 -15.96
C MET A 319 17.09 -14.35 -15.76
N ASP A 320 16.37 -14.15 -16.86
CA ASP A 320 15.04 -13.56 -16.82
C ASP A 320 14.08 -14.55 -16.15
N SER A 321 13.71 -14.21 -14.93
CA SER A 321 12.79 -14.97 -14.11
C SER A 321 11.39 -14.37 -14.25
N PRO A 322 10.40 -15.15 -14.71
CA PRO A 322 9.01 -14.70 -14.67
C PRO A 322 8.42 -14.79 -13.26
N MET A 323 9.18 -15.22 -12.23
CA MET A 323 8.72 -15.18 -10.85
C MET A 323 8.56 -13.73 -10.39
N PRO A 324 7.33 -13.27 -10.07
CA PRO A 324 7.14 -11.90 -9.63
C PRO A 324 7.88 -11.67 -8.31
N GLY A 325 8.74 -10.66 -8.26
CA GLY A 325 9.45 -10.27 -7.05
C GLY A 325 10.60 -11.17 -6.61
N ALA A 326 11.14 -11.97 -7.54
CA ALA A 326 12.40 -12.69 -7.34
C ALA A 326 13.27 -12.58 -8.59
N THR A 327 14.56 -12.32 -8.39
CA THR A 327 15.57 -12.32 -9.44
C THR A 327 16.35 -13.61 -9.40
N VAL A 328 16.71 -14.13 -10.57
CA VAL A 328 17.48 -15.36 -10.69
C VAL A 328 18.80 -15.09 -11.40
N PHE A 329 19.86 -15.72 -10.92
CA PHE A 329 21.16 -15.73 -11.56
C PHE A 329 21.61 -17.17 -11.79
N HIS A 330 22.17 -17.44 -12.98
CA HIS A 330 22.85 -18.69 -13.28
C HIS A 330 24.32 -18.56 -12.94
N VAL A 331 24.83 -19.51 -12.20
CA VAL A 331 26.21 -19.58 -11.73
C VAL A 331 26.86 -20.79 -12.40
N ARG A 332 27.93 -20.56 -13.13
CA ARG A 332 28.74 -21.61 -13.74
C ARG A 332 30.14 -21.54 -13.14
N SER A 333 30.62 -22.64 -12.58
CA SER A 333 32.03 -22.78 -12.16
C SER A 333 32.68 -23.89 -12.97
N ALA A 334 33.86 -23.61 -13.53
CA ALA A 334 34.67 -24.65 -14.15
C ALA A 334 35.47 -25.38 -13.06
N GLY A 335 35.13 -26.64 -12.79
CA GLY A 335 35.97 -27.52 -12.01
C GLY A 335 37.21 -27.97 -12.78
N ARG A 336 38.03 -28.84 -12.16
CA ARG A 336 39.19 -29.44 -12.84
C ARG A 336 38.79 -30.42 -13.95
N GLU A 337 37.63 -31.07 -13.84
CA GLU A 337 37.16 -32.08 -14.79
C GLU A 337 35.72 -31.88 -15.27
N GLU A 338 34.87 -31.17 -14.51
CA GLU A 338 33.45 -30.96 -14.87
C GLU A 338 32.98 -29.53 -14.61
N ILE A 339 32.07 -29.04 -15.44
CA ILE A 339 31.42 -27.74 -15.26
C ILE A 339 30.22 -27.95 -14.33
N SER A 340 30.27 -27.31 -13.17
CA SER A 340 29.16 -27.33 -12.21
C SER A 340 28.29 -26.09 -12.37
N HIS A 341 26.98 -26.30 -12.25
CA HIS A 341 25.96 -25.27 -12.42
C HIS A 341 25.14 -25.09 -11.14
N TRP A 342 24.97 -23.84 -10.73
CA TRP A 342 24.11 -23.44 -9.62
C TRP A 342 23.19 -22.30 -10.03
N GLN A 343 22.16 -22.07 -9.23
CA GLN A 343 21.22 -20.98 -9.41
C GLN A 343 21.10 -20.22 -8.10
N LEU A 344 21.39 -18.92 -8.15
CA LEU A 344 21.12 -17.99 -7.07
C LEU A 344 19.74 -17.39 -7.29
N GLN A 345 18.84 -17.55 -6.33
CA GLN A 345 17.54 -16.90 -6.30
C GLN A 345 17.55 -15.83 -5.22
N ALA A 346 17.29 -14.58 -5.61
CA ALA A 346 17.24 -13.41 -4.72
C ALA A 346 15.81 -12.84 -4.65
N TYR A 347 15.19 -12.95 -3.49
CA TYR A 347 13.82 -12.50 -3.24
C TYR A 347 13.79 -11.08 -2.68
N PHE A 348 12.90 -10.26 -3.22
CA PHE A 348 12.67 -8.91 -2.71
C PHE A 348 12.00 -8.95 -1.33
N PRO A 349 12.17 -7.93 -0.46
CA PRO A 349 11.65 -7.93 0.91
C PRO A 349 10.15 -8.24 1.00
N ARG A 350 9.35 -7.78 0.02
CA ARG A 350 7.90 -8.03 -0.03
C ARG A 350 7.54 -9.49 -0.34
N HIS A 351 8.50 -10.27 -0.83
CA HIS A 351 8.33 -11.65 -1.28
C HIS A 351 9.22 -12.63 -0.50
N SER A 352 9.84 -12.20 0.61
CA SER A 352 10.65 -13.08 1.46
C SER A 352 9.86 -14.25 2.02
N TYR A 353 8.56 -14.07 2.30
CA TYR A 353 7.69 -15.14 2.78
C TYR A 353 7.66 -16.38 1.87
N ARG A 354 8.03 -16.24 0.58
CA ARG A 354 8.08 -17.36 -0.36
C ARG A 354 9.19 -18.35 -0.05
N ILE A 355 10.34 -17.89 0.44
CA ILE A 355 11.42 -18.79 0.85
C ILE A 355 11.05 -19.51 2.16
N ASP A 356 10.33 -18.83 3.05
CA ASP A 356 9.84 -19.43 4.29
C ASP A 356 8.73 -20.45 4.01
N HIS A 357 7.88 -20.17 3.01
CA HIS A 357 6.89 -21.13 2.53
C HIS A 357 7.56 -22.37 1.94
N GLU A 358 8.60 -22.22 1.13
CA GLU A 358 9.42 -23.33 0.64
C GLU A 358 10.06 -24.13 1.79
N ASP A 359 10.60 -23.46 2.80
CA ASP A 359 11.19 -24.13 3.96
C ASP A 359 10.16 -24.92 4.79
N LEU A 360 8.94 -24.42 4.88
CA LEU A 360 7.85 -25.16 5.52
C LEU A 360 7.61 -26.51 4.81
N LEU A 361 7.56 -26.54 3.48
CA LEU A 361 7.43 -27.79 2.73
C LEU A 361 8.57 -28.77 3.05
N PHE A 362 9.80 -28.29 2.93
CA PHE A 362 10.98 -29.15 3.09
C PHE A 362 11.30 -29.52 4.54
N SER A 363 10.57 -28.96 5.51
CA SER A 363 10.56 -29.45 6.89
C SER A 363 9.78 -30.78 7.05
N TYR A 364 8.89 -31.10 6.10
CA TYR A 364 8.05 -32.30 6.13
C TYR A 364 8.43 -33.35 5.09
N VAL A 365 8.94 -32.93 3.93
CA VAL A 365 9.28 -33.78 2.78
C VAL A 365 10.73 -33.52 2.38
N SER A 366 11.49 -34.55 2.00
CA SER A 366 12.85 -34.32 1.51
C SER A 366 12.86 -33.63 0.14
N ARG A 367 13.91 -32.86 -0.15
CA ARG A 367 14.05 -32.19 -1.46
C ARG A 367 14.08 -33.21 -2.61
N GLU A 368 14.79 -34.31 -2.43
CA GLU A 368 14.89 -35.40 -3.41
C GLU A 368 13.52 -36.02 -3.74
N GLN A 369 12.73 -36.36 -2.71
CA GLN A 369 11.39 -36.92 -2.86
C GLN A 369 10.44 -36.01 -3.64
N ALA A 370 10.56 -34.69 -3.44
CA ALA A 370 9.75 -33.72 -4.17
C ALA A 370 10.25 -33.46 -5.60
N GLY A 371 11.47 -33.86 -5.95
CA GLY A 371 12.12 -33.44 -7.20
C GLY A 371 12.59 -31.99 -7.14
N ALA A 372 13.13 -31.59 -5.99
CA ALA A 372 13.74 -30.29 -5.76
C ALA A 372 15.27 -30.41 -5.71
N PRO A 373 16.02 -29.42 -6.22
CA PRO A 373 17.47 -29.41 -6.15
C PRO A 373 17.95 -29.28 -4.71
N GLU A 374 19.14 -29.82 -4.44
CA GLU A 374 19.85 -29.58 -3.20
C GLU A 374 20.13 -28.09 -3.01
N ARG A 375 19.84 -27.58 -1.81
CA ARG A 375 20.13 -26.21 -1.42
C ARG A 375 21.49 -26.14 -0.74
N SER A 376 22.48 -25.61 -1.44
CA SER A 376 23.84 -25.42 -0.92
C SER A 376 23.89 -24.39 0.21
N SER A 377 23.16 -23.26 0.07
CA SER A 377 23.11 -22.25 1.14
C SER A 377 21.85 -21.39 1.09
N ARG A 378 21.44 -20.89 2.27
CA ARG A 378 20.46 -19.81 2.46
C ARG A 378 21.15 -18.67 3.20
N PHE A 379 20.98 -17.44 2.74
CA PHE A 379 21.60 -16.27 3.37
C PHE A 379 20.82 -14.98 3.05
N ARG A 380 21.08 -13.94 3.84
CA ARG A 380 20.52 -12.61 3.61
C ARG A 380 21.61 -11.67 3.10
N GLU A 381 21.34 -10.96 2.00
CA GLU A 381 22.19 -9.89 1.48
C GLU A 381 21.46 -8.55 1.62
N GLY A 382 21.77 -7.81 2.69
CA GLY A 382 21.04 -6.60 3.05
C GLY A 382 19.59 -6.91 3.42
N GLN A 383 18.66 -6.53 2.54
CA GLN A 383 17.21 -6.74 2.71
C GLN A 383 16.67 -7.90 1.86
N PHE A 384 17.51 -8.54 1.05
CA PHE A 384 17.11 -9.59 0.13
C PHE A 384 17.40 -10.97 0.74
N GLU A 385 16.38 -11.83 0.76
CA GLU A 385 16.55 -13.25 1.11
C GLU A 385 17.06 -13.99 -0.13
N CYS A 386 18.15 -14.74 0.04
CA CYS A 386 18.82 -15.43 -1.06
C CYS A 386 18.95 -16.92 -0.77
N GLN A 387 18.81 -17.73 -1.80
CA GLN A 387 19.19 -19.15 -1.76
C GLN A 387 19.99 -19.55 -2.99
N LEU A 388 20.95 -20.44 -2.76
CA LEU A 388 21.81 -21.01 -3.78
C LEU A 388 21.52 -22.51 -3.89
N CYS A 389 21.06 -22.94 -5.06
CA CYS A 389 20.68 -24.33 -5.33
C CYS A 389 21.50 -24.89 -6.50
N ARG A 390 21.71 -26.21 -6.54
CA ARG A 390 22.33 -26.88 -7.68
C ARG A 390 21.37 -26.87 -8.87
N PHE A 391 21.80 -26.37 -10.03
CA PHE A 391 20.91 -26.01 -11.16
C PHE A 391 20.99 -26.93 -12.37
N GLY A 392 21.96 -27.86 -12.44
CA GLY A 392 22.09 -28.72 -13.61
C GLY A 392 22.35 -27.96 -14.92
N ASP A 393 22.37 -28.65 -16.05
CA ASP A 393 22.49 -28.00 -17.36
C ASP A 393 21.11 -27.58 -17.90
N PRO A 394 20.82 -26.27 -18.03
CA PRO A 394 19.55 -25.79 -18.60
C PRO A 394 19.39 -26.11 -20.10
N ALA A 395 20.48 -26.37 -20.82
CA ALA A 395 20.43 -26.69 -22.24
C ALA A 395 19.92 -28.13 -22.50
N ALA A 396 19.98 -29.00 -21.50
CA ALA A 396 19.59 -30.41 -21.62
C ALA A 396 18.08 -30.62 -21.84
N LEU A 397 17.23 -29.64 -21.50
CA LEU A 397 15.77 -29.78 -21.58
C LEU A 397 15.19 -29.04 -22.79
N VAL A 398 15.18 -29.73 -23.94
CA VAL A 398 14.54 -29.27 -25.19
C VAL A 398 13.74 -30.42 -25.82
N GLY A 399 12.65 -30.10 -26.51
CA GLY A 399 11.87 -31.09 -27.28
C GLY A 399 11.30 -32.21 -26.41
N GLU A 400 11.53 -33.46 -26.80
CA GLU A 400 11.04 -34.66 -26.11
C GLU A 400 11.59 -34.81 -24.68
N ALA A 401 12.82 -34.35 -24.42
CA ALA A 401 13.41 -34.38 -23.09
C ALA A 401 12.61 -33.50 -22.11
N LEU A 402 12.10 -32.36 -22.57
CA LEU A 402 11.27 -31.47 -21.76
C LEU A 402 9.92 -32.11 -21.41
N VAL A 403 9.30 -32.79 -22.38
CA VAL A 403 8.01 -33.50 -22.16
C VAL A 403 8.22 -34.64 -21.16
N SER A 404 9.25 -35.47 -21.38
CA SER A 404 9.60 -36.58 -20.50
C SER A 404 9.91 -36.11 -19.07
N ALA A 405 10.64 -34.99 -18.92
CA ALA A 405 10.93 -34.39 -17.62
C ALA A 405 9.65 -33.90 -16.91
N ARG A 406 8.73 -33.26 -17.63
CA ARG A 406 7.44 -32.81 -17.07
C ARG A 406 6.60 -33.99 -16.59
N GLU A 407 6.50 -35.04 -17.40
CA GLU A 407 5.79 -36.26 -17.01
C GLU A 407 6.42 -36.90 -15.77
N ALA A 408 7.75 -37.03 -15.74
CA ALA A 408 8.47 -37.63 -14.62
C ALA A 408 8.24 -36.85 -13.31
N ILE A 409 8.34 -35.52 -13.36
CA ILE A 409 8.05 -34.66 -12.20
C ILE A 409 6.57 -34.78 -11.81
N GLN A 410 5.64 -34.74 -12.76
CA GLN A 410 4.20 -34.83 -12.46
C GLN A 410 3.84 -36.15 -11.79
N VAL A 411 4.37 -37.26 -12.29
CA VAL A 411 4.22 -38.60 -11.71
C VAL A 411 4.79 -38.64 -10.30
N ARG A 412 5.97 -38.06 -10.08
CA ARG A 412 6.59 -37.94 -8.74
C ARG A 412 5.68 -37.20 -7.76
N LEU A 413 5.15 -36.03 -8.15
CA LEU A 413 4.27 -35.24 -7.29
C LEU A 413 2.96 -35.97 -6.94
N TRP A 414 2.38 -36.71 -7.89
CA TRP A 414 1.17 -37.49 -7.65
C TRP A 414 1.41 -38.72 -6.77
N SER A 415 2.60 -39.31 -6.87
CA SER A 415 2.98 -40.51 -6.09
C SER A 415 3.38 -40.17 -4.66
N LEU A 416 3.89 -38.95 -4.42
CA LEU A 416 4.39 -38.53 -3.11
C LEU A 416 3.29 -38.54 -2.03
N VAL A 417 3.45 -39.38 -1.02
CA VAL A 417 2.57 -39.41 0.18
C VAL A 417 2.99 -38.31 1.16
N LEU A 418 2.10 -37.34 1.34
CA LEU A 418 2.32 -36.24 2.28
C LEU A 418 2.02 -36.71 3.71
N PRO A 419 2.91 -36.40 4.69
CA PRO A 419 2.64 -36.68 6.09
C PRO A 419 1.35 -35.98 6.55
N GLN A 420 0.48 -36.69 7.28
CA GLN A 420 -0.79 -36.11 7.78
C GLN A 420 -0.59 -34.83 8.62
N ARG A 421 0.53 -34.75 9.35
CA ARG A 421 0.94 -33.53 10.07
C ARG A 421 1.10 -32.30 9.16
N MET A 422 1.64 -32.50 7.96
CA MET A 422 1.81 -31.43 6.97
C MET A 422 0.47 -30.99 6.42
N ILE A 423 -0.41 -31.94 6.07
CA ILE A 423 -1.75 -31.64 5.56
C ILE A 423 -2.54 -30.81 6.59
N ARG A 424 -2.50 -31.20 7.87
CA ARG A 424 -3.15 -30.44 8.95
C ARG A 424 -2.55 -29.04 9.15
N ALA A 425 -1.22 -28.94 9.13
CA ALA A 425 -0.52 -27.66 9.25
C ALA A 425 -0.89 -26.72 8.09
N TYR A 426 -0.93 -27.24 6.87
CA TYR A 426 -1.33 -26.48 5.67
C TYR A 426 -2.80 -26.06 5.73
N ALA A 427 -3.71 -26.97 6.11
CA ALA A 427 -5.14 -26.69 6.23
C ALA A 427 -5.47 -25.59 7.26
N THR A 428 -4.56 -25.32 8.21
CA THR A 428 -4.75 -24.25 9.20
C THR A 428 -4.53 -22.87 8.61
N SER A 429 -3.68 -22.74 7.58
CA SER A 429 -3.30 -21.46 6.98
C SER A 429 -3.87 -21.26 5.57
N SER A 430 -4.28 -22.34 4.91
CA SER A 430 -4.69 -22.35 3.50
C SER A 430 -5.91 -23.25 3.29
N GLN A 431 -6.88 -22.77 2.50
CA GLN A 431 -8.05 -23.56 2.11
C GLN A 431 -7.72 -24.44 0.92
N THR A 432 -8.24 -25.66 0.87
CA THR A 432 -8.15 -26.56 -0.30
C THR A 432 -9.12 -26.13 -1.41
N LEU A 433 -8.98 -26.64 -2.64
CA LEU A 433 -9.97 -26.40 -3.72
C LEU A 433 -11.41 -26.65 -3.26
N ALA A 434 -11.66 -27.75 -2.55
CA ALA A 434 -13.01 -28.11 -2.10
C ALA A 434 -13.58 -27.14 -1.05
N ASP A 435 -12.72 -26.44 -0.31
CA ASP A 435 -13.14 -25.44 0.68
C ASP A 435 -13.25 -24.04 0.08
N ARG A 436 -12.46 -23.73 -0.97
CA ARG A 436 -12.51 -22.46 -1.70
C ARG A 436 -13.75 -22.30 -2.58
N LEU A 437 -14.35 -23.41 -3.02
CA LEU A 437 -15.63 -23.44 -3.73
C LEU A 437 -16.77 -23.01 -2.79
N SER A 438 -16.96 -21.70 -2.61
CA SER A 438 -17.98 -21.11 -1.74
C SER A 438 -19.27 -20.78 -2.50
N SER A 439 -20.35 -20.58 -1.75
CA SER A 439 -21.61 -20.06 -2.28
C SER A 439 -21.47 -18.67 -2.89
N ASP A 440 -20.48 -17.88 -2.48
CA ASP A 440 -20.28 -16.52 -2.98
C ASP A 440 -19.98 -16.50 -4.49
N TRP A 441 -19.42 -17.59 -5.03
CA TRP A 441 -19.19 -17.71 -6.47
C TRP A 441 -20.49 -17.80 -7.26
N ILE A 442 -21.56 -18.32 -6.64
CA ILE A 442 -22.88 -18.38 -7.25
C ILE A 442 -23.40 -16.95 -7.46
N ASP A 443 -23.21 -16.07 -6.49
CA ASP A 443 -23.61 -14.66 -6.61
C ASP A 443 -22.81 -13.94 -7.71
N ASP A 444 -21.49 -14.15 -7.75
CA ASP A 444 -20.62 -13.61 -8.82
C ASP A 444 -21.04 -14.13 -10.21
N LEU A 445 -21.39 -15.41 -10.33
CA LEU A 445 -21.83 -16.01 -11.59
C LEU A 445 -23.22 -15.52 -12.01
N LEU A 446 -24.14 -15.34 -11.04
CA LEU A 446 -25.48 -14.78 -11.29
C LEU A 446 -25.38 -13.35 -11.83
N LEU A 447 -24.41 -12.55 -11.37
CA LEU A 447 -24.18 -11.20 -11.88
C LEU A 447 -23.81 -11.19 -13.38
N ALA A 448 -23.16 -12.25 -13.87
CA ALA A 448 -22.75 -12.37 -15.28
C ALA A 448 -23.77 -13.09 -16.18
N ALA A 449 -24.85 -13.63 -15.60
CA ALA A 449 -25.91 -14.29 -16.32
C ALA A 449 -26.81 -13.24 -17.01
N ALA A 450 -26.95 -13.36 -18.33
CA ALA A 450 -27.71 -12.45 -19.19
C ALA A 450 -29.05 -13.03 -19.64
N SER A 451 -29.33 -14.31 -19.35
CA SER A 451 -30.56 -14.99 -19.75
C SER A 451 -31.14 -15.85 -18.63
N ALA A 452 -32.45 -16.11 -18.68
CA ALA A 452 -33.11 -17.01 -17.73
C ALA A 452 -32.51 -18.43 -17.74
N ARG A 453 -32.03 -18.91 -18.90
CA ARG A 453 -31.30 -20.19 -19.01
C ARG A 453 -30.00 -20.17 -18.23
N GLU A 454 -29.20 -19.11 -18.36
CA GLU A 454 -27.93 -18.98 -17.62
C GLU A 454 -28.17 -18.85 -16.12
N VAL A 455 -29.22 -18.13 -15.69
CA VAL A 455 -29.62 -18.06 -14.27
C VAL A 455 -30.00 -19.44 -13.73
N ALA A 456 -30.83 -20.20 -14.47
CA ALA A 456 -31.22 -21.55 -14.08
C ALA A 456 -30.01 -22.51 -14.02
N LEU A 457 -29.05 -22.37 -14.94
CA LEU A 457 -27.80 -23.13 -14.94
C LEU A 457 -26.98 -22.88 -13.65
N VAL A 458 -26.81 -21.61 -13.29
CA VAL A 458 -26.05 -21.22 -12.08
C VAL A 458 -26.76 -21.68 -10.81
N GLN A 459 -28.09 -21.58 -10.74
CA GLN A 459 -28.87 -22.09 -9.60
C GLN A 459 -28.73 -23.61 -9.45
N ARG A 460 -28.82 -24.36 -10.55
CA ARG A 460 -28.60 -25.81 -10.57
C ARG A 460 -27.18 -26.18 -10.12
N PHE A 461 -26.19 -25.40 -10.55
CA PHE A 461 -24.82 -25.55 -10.06
C PHE A 461 -24.72 -25.29 -8.56
N GLY A 462 -25.37 -24.25 -8.04
CA GLY A 462 -25.47 -23.98 -6.60
C GLY A 462 -26.03 -25.17 -5.82
N HIS A 463 -27.07 -25.83 -6.32
CA HIS A 463 -27.63 -27.04 -5.71
C HIS A 463 -26.69 -28.25 -5.78
N SER A 464 -25.86 -28.35 -6.82
CA SER A 464 -24.91 -29.45 -7.03
C SER A 464 -23.56 -29.22 -6.33
N LEU A 465 -23.31 -28.00 -5.83
CA LEU A 465 -22.05 -27.61 -5.22
C LEU A 465 -21.67 -28.47 -3.98
N PRO A 466 -22.59 -28.83 -3.06
CA PRO A 466 -22.24 -29.69 -1.93
C PRO A 466 -21.77 -31.09 -2.38
N LEU A 467 -22.39 -31.66 -3.41
CA LEU A 467 -21.99 -32.94 -3.99
C LEU A 467 -20.61 -32.84 -4.65
N LEU A 468 -20.35 -31.78 -5.41
CA LEU A 468 -19.03 -31.51 -5.97
C LEU A 468 -17.97 -31.44 -4.88
N ARG A 469 -18.22 -30.67 -3.82
CA ARG A 469 -17.29 -30.54 -2.69
C ARG A 469 -17.02 -31.88 -2.01
N ALA A 470 -18.05 -32.71 -1.82
CA ALA A 470 -17.89 -34.05 -1.26
C ALA A 470 -16.99 -34.93 -2.15
N ARG A 471 -17.23 -34.93 -3.47
CA ARG A 471 -16.39 -35.68 -4.44
C ARG A 471 -14.94 -35.19 -4.46
N LEU A 472 -14.72 -33.87 -4.44
CA LEU A 472 -13.37 -33.30 -4.41
C LEU A 472 -12.63 -33.63 -3.10
N LYS A 473 -13.33 -33.70 -1.96
CA LYS A 473 -12.75 -34.10 -0.66
C LYS A 473 -12.37 -35.58 -0.60
N ALA A 474 -13.00 -36.42 -1.43
CA ALA A 474 -12.67 -37.84 -1.53
C ALA A 474 -11.37 -38.09 -2.33
N VAL A 475 -10.95 -37.11 -3.15
CA VAL A 475 -9.69 -37.22 -3.91
C VAL A 475 -8.50 -36.96 -2.98
N PRO A 476 -7.46 -37.82 -2.98
CA PRO A 476 -6.27 -37.63 -2.16
C PRO A 476 -5.59 -36.30 -2.44
N LEU A 477 -5.23 -35.61 -1.36
CA LEU A 477 -4.44 -34.38 -1.43
C LEU A 477 -2.97 -34.71 -1.68
N ARG A 478 -2.39 -34.08 -2.71
CA ARG A 478 -0.99 -34.23 -3.11
C ARG A 478 -0.32 -32.87 -3.22
N LEU A 479 1.00 -32.91 -3.38
CA LEU A 479 1.78 -31.71 -3.63
C LEU A 479 1.53 -31.23 -5.05
N HIS A 480 1.17 -29.96 -5.20
CA HIS A 480 1.03 -29.31 -6.49
C HIS A 480 2.03 -28.15 -6.60
N ASN A 481 2.67 -28.04 -7.77
CA ASN A 481 3.53 -26.90 -8.10
C ASN A 481 3.24 -26.49 -9.56
N SER A 482 2.80 -25.25 -9.79
CA SER A 482 2.49 -24.75 -11.13
C SER A 482 3.73 -24.40 -11.97
N GLY A 483 4.93 -24.62 -11.44
CA GLY A 483 6.20 -24.18 -11.99
C GLY A 483 6.76 -25.00 -13.17
N PHE A 484 5.93 -25.65 -14.00
CA PHE A 484 6.35 -26.51 -15.12
C PHE A 484 6.86 -25.74 -16.36
N TYR A 485 7.54 -24.62 -16.13
CA TYR A 485 8.14 -23.81 -17.18
C TYR A 485 9.58 -24.21 -17.42
N ARG A 486 10.05 -24.06 -18.67
CA ARG A 486 11.41 -24.44 -19.06
C ARG A 486 12.50 -23.80 -18.20
N TRP A 487 12.35 -22.53 -17.82
CA TRP A 487 13.33 -21.81 -16.98
C TRP A 487 13.39 -22.32 -15.53
N ASN A 488 12.36 -23.05 -15.08
CA ASN A 488 12.24 -23.55 -13.72
C ASN A 488 12.52 -25.06 -13.62
N MET A 489 12.88 -25.70 -14.73
CA MET A 489 13.22 -27.12 -14.77
C MET A 489 14.68 -27.29 -15.15
N ALA A 490 15.32 -28.30 -14.59
CA ALA A 490 16.67 -28.68 -14.92
C ALA A 490 16.86 -30.19 -14.75
N VAL A 491 17.98 -30.71 -15.24
CA VAL A 491 18.42 -32.08 -14.99
C VAL A 491 19.63 -32.05 -14.07
N VAL A 492 19.50 -32.68 -12.91
CA VAL A 492 20.57 -32.80 -11.92
C VAL A 492 20.85 -34.29 -11.73
N ASN A 493 22.04 -34.75 -12.10
CA ASN A 493 22.43 -36.17 -12.04
C ASN A 493 21.42 -37.07 -12.78
N ASP A 494 21.09 -36.71 -14.03
CA ASP A 494 20.07 -37.37 -14.87
C ASP A 494 18.63 -37.36 -14.35
N ASP A 495 18.37 -36.71 -13.21
CA ASP A 495 17.03 -36.58 -12.64
C ASP A 495 16.42 -35.19 -12.95
N PRO A 496 15.22 -35.11 -13.56
CA PRO A 496 14.52 -33.84 -13.73
C PRO A 496 14.04 -33.26 -12.39
N VAL A 497 14.38 -32.00 -12.15
CA VAL A 497 14.03 -31.26 -10.93
C VAL A 497 13.35 -29.92 -11.22
N LEU A 498 12.53 -29.45 -10.27
CA LEU A 498 11.96 -28.10 -10.24
C LEU A 498 12.81 -27.19 -9.37
N MET A 499 13.26 -26.07 -9.93
CA MET A 499 14.20 -25.16 -9.28
C MET A 499 13.56 -24.23 -8.24
N SER A 500 12.34 -23.76 -8.49
CA SER A 500 11.58 -22.93 -7.55
C SER A 500 10.36 -23.67 -7.06
N TRP A 501 10.22 -23.64 -5.74
CA TRP A 501 9.09 -24.18 -5.00
C TRP A 501 8.23 -23.09 -4.38
N SER A 502 8.48 -21.82 -4.68
CA SER A 502 7.76 -20.70 -4.06
C SER A 502 6.24 -20.69 -4.24
N ALA A 503 5.70 -21.45 -5.22
CA ALA A 503 4.29 -21.55 -5.55
C ALA A 503 3.70 -22.94 -5.28
N TRP A 504 4.28 -23.72 -4.35
CA TRP A 504 3.73 -25.02 -3.97
C TRP A 504 2.40 -24.86 -3.21
N SER A 505 1.55 -25.88 -3.31
CA SER A 505 0.27 -25.99 -2.59
C SER A 505 -0.07 -27.46 -2.33
N VAL A 506 -0.98 -27.73 -1.41
CA VAL A 506 -1.54 -29.08 -1.17
C VAL A 506 -2.95 -29.10 -1.72
N GLU A 507 -3.15 -29.88 -2.79
CA GLU A 507 -4.38 -29.86 -3.57
C GLU A 507 -4.76 -31.28 -4.02
N PRO A 508 -6.05 -31.55 -4.31
CA PRO A 508 -6.45 -32.83 -4.86
C PRO A 508 -5.76 -33.11 -6.21
N ILE A 509 -5.46 -34.38 -6.46
CA ILE A 509 -4.89 -34.82 -7.75
C ILE A 509 -5.80 -34.35 -8.90
N GLY A 510 -5.19 -33.72 -9.91
CA GLY A 510 -5.91 -33.10 -11.02
C GLY A 510 -6.09 -31.59 -10.90
N PHE A 511 -5.72 -30.99 -9.77
CA PHE A 511 -5.73 -29.55 -9.61
C PHE A 511 -4.82 -28.88 -10.65
N LEU A 512 -5.40 -27.95 -11.41
CA LEU A 512 -4.77 -27.30 -12.56
C LEU A 512 -4.13 -28.30 -13.52
N LEU A 513 -4.92 -29.30 -13.91
CA LEU A 513 -4.50 -30.32 -14.87
C LEU A 513 -3.86 -29.65 -16.09
N PRO A 514 -2.58 -29.93 -16.37
CA PRO A 514 -1.88 -29.27 -17.45
C PRO A 514 -2.53 -29.51 -18.81
N GLU A 515 -2.57 -28.48 -19.67
CA GLU A 515 -3.17 -28.56 -21.01
C GLU A 515 -2.50 -29.59 -21.93
N TRP A 516 -1.27 -29.99 -21.63
CA TRP A 516 -0.56 -31.02 -22.38
C TRP A 516 -1.08 -32.44 -22.11
N ILE A 517 -1.87 -32.65 -21.04
CA ILE A 517 -2.60 -33.90 -20.80
C ILE A 517 -4.00 -33.77 -21.42
N ALA A 518 -4.07 -33.94 -22.73
CA ALA A 518 -5.27 -33.64 -23.49
C ALA A 518 -6.34 -34.75 -23.37
N ASP A 519 -5.93 -36.02 -23.52
CA ASP A 519 -6.83 -37.16 -23.63
C ASP A 519 -6.80 -38.10 -22.41
N ASP A 520 -7.79 -38.99 -22.34
CA ASP A 520 -7.93 -39.95 -21.23
C ASP A 520 -6.90 -41.05 -21.25
N ALA A 521 -6.33 -41.36 -22.42
CA ALA A 521 -5.32 -42.39 -22.59
C ALA A 521 -3.99 -41.94 -21.96
N GLU A 522 -3.59 -40.70 -22.19
CA GLU A 522 -2.41 -40.09 -21.61
C GLU A 522 -2.56 -39.93 -20.08
N LEU A 523 -3.72 -39.46 -19.63
CA LEU A 523 -4.01 -39.39 -18.20
C LEU A 523 -3.95 -40.77 -17.54
N ALA A 524 -4.60 -41.78 -18.13
CA ALA A 524 -4.55 -43.15 -17.64
C ALA A 524 -3.12 -43.70 -17.58
N ARG A 525 -2.30 -43.43 -18.61
CA ARG A 525 -0.88 -43.81 -18.65
C ARG A 525 -0.08 -43.17 -17.51
N LEU A 526 -0.30 -41.89 -17.22
CA LEU A 526 0.40 -41.20 -16.13
C LEU A 526 -0.05 -41.70 -14.76
N LEU A 527 -1.33 -42.03 -14.60
CA LEU A 527 -1.84 -42.61 -13.36
C LEU A 527 -1.32 -44.02 -13.12
N ASP A 528 -1.27 -44.85 -14.15
CA ASP A 528 -0.66 -46.18 -14.06
C ASP A 528 0.83 -46.10 -13.71
N ARG A 529 1.57 -45.14 -14.31
CA ARG A 529 2.97 -44.87 -13.93
C ARG A 529 3.11 -44.41 -12.48
N ALA A 530 2.20 -43.57 -11.99
CA ALA A 530 2.19 -43.13 -10.59
C ALA A 530 1.84 -44.29 -9.63
N ALA A 531 0.85 -45.11 -9.98
CA ALA A 531 0.42 -46.26 -9.19
C ALA A 531 1.51 -47.33 -9.03
N ARG A 532 2.41 -47.44 -10.00
CA ARG A 532 3.57 -48.34 -9.95
C ARG A 532 4.72 -47.81 -9.09
N GLN A 533 4.68 -46.56 -8.65
CA GLN A 533 5.69 -46.04 -7.73
C GLN A 533 5.45 -46.62 -6.34
N PRO A 534 6.51 -47.08 -5.64
CA PRO A 534 6.39 -47.75 -4.34
C PRO A 534 5.78 -46.86 -3.26
N ASP A 535 5.86 -45.54 -3.44
CA ASP A 535 5.35 -44.55 -2.50
C ASP A 535 3.85 -44.25 -2.67
N MET A 536 3.18 -44.76 -3.71
CA MET A 536 1.75 -44.52 -3.91
C MET A 536 0.91 -45.43 -3.01
N ASP A 537 -0.04 -44.84 -2.27
CA ASP A 537 -1.00 -45.57 -1.44
C ASP A 537 -1.90 -46.46 -2.32
N PRO A 538 -1.84 -47.79 -2.19
CA PRO A 538 -2.60 -48.74 -3.03
C PRO A 538 -4.11 -48.68 -2.80
N GLY A 539 -4.59 -48.00 -1.74
CA GLY A 539 -6.02 -47.91 -1.41
C GLY A 539 -6.82 -46.91 -2.25
N ALA A 540 -6.17 -46.04 -3.03
CA ALA A 540 -6.83 -45.00 -3.81
C ALA A 540 -6.89 -45.36 -5.31
N ALA A 541 -7.81 -46.24 -5.69
CA ALA A 541 -8.14 -46.48 -7.09
C ALA A 541 -8.77 -45.21 -7.69
N LEU A 542 -7.95 -44.32 -8.23
CA LEU A 542 -8.38 -43.07 -8.84
C LEU A 542 -8.77 -43.29 -10.29
N THR A 543 -9.94 -42.79 -10.65
CA THR A 543 -10.44 -42.82 -12.03
C THR A 543 -10.05 -41.55 -12.78
N CYS A 544 -9.84 -41.65 -14.10
CA CYS A 544 -9.59 -40.48 -14.95
C CYS A 544 -10.70 -39.42 -14.78
N ASP A 545 -11.94 -39.84 -14.60
CA ASP A 545 -13.09 -38.95 -14.42
C ASP A 545 -13.02 -38.12 -13.14
N GLN A 546 -12.59 -38.70 -12.02
CA GLN A 546 -12.40 -37.97 -10.78
C GLN A 546 -11.36 -36.86 -10.94
N ILE A 547 -10.26 -37.16 -11.63
CA ILE A 547 -9.15 -36.22 -11.82
C ILE A 547 -9.56 -35.10 -12.78
N ARG A 548 -10.31 -35.43 -13.85
CA ARG A 548 -10.87 -34.41 -14.73
C ARG A 548 -11.88 -33.53 -14.03
N LEU A 549 -12.72 -34.08 -13.15
CA LEU A 549 -13.64 -33.30 -12.34
C LEU A 549 -12.87 -32.27 -11.48
N VAL A 550 -11.76 -32.68 -10.86
CA VAL A 550 -10.88 -31.77 -10.13
C VAL A 550 -10.28 -30.70 -11.05
N GLY A 551 -9.80 -31.10 -12.24
CA GLY A 551 -9.27 -30.20 -13.26
C GLY A 551 -10.27 -29.12 -13.68
N GLU A 552 -11.50 -29.52 -14.03
CA GLU A 552 -12.58 -28.61 -14.42
C GLU A 552 -13.00 -27.69 -13.27
N ALA A 553 -13.09 -28.21 -12.04
CA ALA A 553 -13.39 -27.40 -10.86
C ALA A 553 -12.30 -26.36 -10.58
N SER A 554 -11.02 -26.73 -10.71
CA SER A 554 -9.90 -25.81 -10.56
C SER A 554 -9.83 -24.76 -11.68
N ARG A 555 -10.23 -25.12 -12.92
CA ARG A 555 -10.35 -24.18 -14.03
C ARG A 555 -11.48 -23.18 -13.79
N LEU A 556 -12.62 -23.64 -13.27
CA LEU A 556 -13.72 -22.77 -12.85
C LEU A 556 -13.24 -21.77 -11.80
N GLU A 557 -12.48 -22.22 -10.78
CA GLU A 557 -11.86 -21.34 -9.79
C GLU A 557 -11.02 -20.24 -10.45
N GLN A 558 -10.11 -20.60 -11.37
CA GLN A 558 -9.26 -19.64 -12.04
C GLN A 558 -10.05 -18.61 -12.85
N LEU A 559 -11.11 -19.03 -13.55
CA LEU A 559 -11.96 -18.14 -14.34
C LEU A 559 -12.73 -17.16 -13.45
N VAL A 560 -13.27 -17.62 -12.31
CA VAL A 560 -13.96 -16.76 -11.34
C VAL A 560 -12.97 -15.76 -10.71
N ARG A 561 -11.81 -16.24 -10.24
CA ARG A 561 -10.78 -15.38 -9.61
C ARG A 561 -10.18 -14.36 -10.57
N SER A 562 -10.08 -14.67 -11.85
CA SER A 562 -9.62 -13.74 -12.90
C SER A 562 -10.75 -12.83 -13.44
N ARG A 563 -11.95 -12.87 -12.83
CA ARG A 563 -13.14 -12.10 -13.25
C ARG A 563 -13.59 -12.39 -14.70
N ARG A 564 -13.23 -13.55 -15.26
CA ARG A 564 -13.67 -14.01 -16.59
C ARG A 564 -15.00 -14.76 -16.50
N LEU A 565 -16.02 -14.10 -15.94
CA LEU A 565 -17.27 -14.74 -15.51
C LEU A 565 -18.08 -15.37 -16.65
N ARG A 566 -18.07 -14.80 -17.87
CA ARG A 566 -18.74 -15.41 -19.03
C ARG A 566 -18.12 -16.75 -19.43
N ALA A 567 -16.80 -16.86 -19.39
CA ALA A 567 -16.12 -18.13 -19.63
C ALA A 567 -16.37 -19.12 -18.48
N ALA A 568 -16.46 -18.62 -17.24
CA ALA A 568 -16.82 -19.43 -16.08
C ALA A 568 -18.21 -20.07 -16.24
N LEU A 569 -19.21 -19.35 -16.76
CA LEU A 569 -20.54 -19.92 -17.06
C LEU A 569 -20.47 -21.10 -18.04
N GLY A 570 -19.67 -21.00 -19.10
CA GLY A 570 -19.44 -22.13 -20.02
C GLY A 570 -18.80 -23.33 -19.33
N GLN A 571 -17.87 -23.08 -18.40
CA GLN A 571 -17.23 -24.14 -17.61
C GLN A 571 -18.21 -24.82 -16.63
N VAL A 572 -19.17 -24.07 -16.08
CA VAL A 572 -20.22 -24.62 -15.20
C VAL A 572 -21.10 -25.63 -15.94
N GLU A 573 -21.46 -25.37 -17.20
CA GLU A 573 -22.26 -26.30 -18.02
C GLU A 573 -21.51 -27.62 -18.22
N GLN A 574 -20.22 -27.56 -18.58
CA GLN A 574 -19.37 -28.75 -18.74
C GLN A 574 -19.28 -29.57 -17.45
N LEU A 575 -19.05 -28.89 -16.33
CA LEU A 575 -18.88 -29.54 -15.04
C LEU A 575 -20.18 -30.19 -14.53
N LEU A 576 -21.34 -29.56 -14.78
CA LEU A 576 -22.65 -30.15 -14.46
C LEU A 576 -22.91 -31.42 -15.29
N CYS A 577 -22.64 -31.38 -16.60
CA CYS A 577 -22.79 -32.56 -17.46
C CYS A 577 -21.95 -33.75 -16.97
N ARG A 578 -20.71 -33.50 -16.53
CA ARG A 578 -19.83 -34.53 -15.96
C ARG A 578 -20.33 -35.05 -14.61
N LEU A 579 -20.84 -34.15 -13.75
CA LEU A 579 -21.43 -34.56 -12.47
C LEU A 579 -22.63 -35.49 -12.64
N ASP A 580 -23.51 -35.19 -13.60
CA ASP A 580 -24.71 -35.98 -13.91
C ASP A 580 -24.36 -37.36 -14.49
N ALA A 581 -23.42 -37.42 -15.43
CA ALA A 581 -22.97 -38.67 -16.05
C ALA A 581 -22.46 -39.65 -14.99
N ASN A 582 -21.66 -39.16 -14.04
CA ASN A 582 -21.11 -39.95 -12.95
C ASN A 582 -22.14 -40.26 -11.85
N GLY A 583 -23.26 -39.53 -11.77
CA GLY A 583 -24.35 -39.84 -10.85
C GLY A 583 -25.12 -41.09 -11.26
N ARG A 584 -25.29 -41.32 -12.57
CA ARG A 584 -26.02 -42.47 -13.10
C ARG A 584 -25.25 -43.78 -13.03
N ALA A 585 -23.92 -43.72 -13.14
CA ALA A 585 -23.06 -44.91 -13.10
C ALA A 585 -22.78 -45.45 -11.68
N GLY A 586 -23.19 -44.74 -10.62
CA GLY A 586 -22.99 -45.18 -9.23
C GLY A 586 -24.22 -45.80 -8.56
N ASP A 587 -25.38 -45.76 -9.24
CA ASP A 587 -26.64 -46.38 -8.80
C ASP A 587 -26.93 -47.70 -9.54
N GLU A 588 -26.06 -48.11 -10.47
CA GLU A 588 -25.99 -49.46 -11.08
C GLU A 588 -24.89 -50.28 -10.41
#